data_AF-A0A4S2KCT5-F1
#
_entry.id   AF-A0A4S2KCT5-F1
#
_cell.length_a   1.000
_cell.length_b   1.000
_cell.length_c   1.000
_cell.angle_alpha   90.00
_cell.angle_beta   90.00
_cell.angle_gamma   90.00
#
_symmetry.space_group_name_H-M   'P 1'
#
loop_
_entity.id
_entity.type
_entity.pdbx_description
1 polymer ?
#
loop_
_entity_poly.entity_id
_entity_poly.type
_entity_poly.pdbx_seq_one_letter_code
_entity_poly.pdbx_strand_id
1 'polypeptide(L)'
;NSLASLCSYITGDALLYSMFREEAPPVACPFRGPMTFSYNRGHGTCSNPPSNVDTCTDDSRLLFKYQACPDVPASESAVEELECLATWKEGSSRYLVGRLHHGHASSNEDRYRCFVYEKAGQQTVQSNLNRAAMGMGTMDHEVALPAGGPVPEGTAEVYRVAQSGDATCNGLFSPMEGSRTMTLRKGESR
;
A
#
# COMPACT_ATOMS: atom_id res chain seq x y z
N ASN A 1 -18.30 -7.76 37.57
CA ASN A 1 -17.81 -7.64 36.18
C ASN A 1 -18.12 -8.92 35.43
N SER A 2 -19.32 -9.02 34.84
CA SER A 2 -19.67 -10.14 33.97
C SER A 2 -19.48 -9.73 32.50
N LEU A 3 -19.19 -10.72 31.64
CA LEU A 3 -19.01 -10.50 30.21
C LEU A 3 -20.23 -9.80 29.57
N ALA A 4 -21.45 -10.15 30.00
CA ALA A 4 -22.69 -9.58 29.50
C ALA A 4 -22.79 -8.06 29.75
N SER A 5 -22.37 -7.59 30.92
CA SER A 5 -22.34 -6.15 31.25
C SER A 5 -21.25 -5.39 30.49
N LEU A 6 -20.18 -6.05 30.03
CA LEU A 6 -19.17 -5.42 29.17
C LEU A 6 -19.66 -5.32 27.72
N CYS A 7 -20.31 -6.37 27.21
CA CYS A 7 -20.87 -6.39 25.86
C CYS A 7 -22.00 -5.36 25.67
N SER A 8 -22.77 -5.02 26.71
CA SER A 8 -23.82 -4.00 26.63
C SER A 8 -23.31 -2.58 26.41
N TYR A 9 -22.01 -2.31 26.65
CA TYR A 9 -21.39 -1.01 26.35
C TYR A 9 -20.87 -0.92 24.92
N ILE A 10 -20.77 -2.05 24.20
CA ILE A 10 -20.35 -2.08 22.81
C ILE A 10 -21.63 -1.99 21.97
N THR A 11 -22.02 -0.77 21.63
CA THR A 11 -23.16 -0.53 20.76
C THR A 11 -22.80 -0.95 19.33
N GLY A 12 -23.78 -1.42 18.54
CA GLY A 12 -23.54 -1.92 17.18
C GLY A 12 -23.05 -0.86 16.18
N ASP A 13 -23.13 0.41 16.57
CA ASP A 13 -22.67 1.61 15.85
C ASP A 13 -21.33 2.16 16.40
N ALA A 14 -20.69 1.47 17.34
CA ALA A 14 -19.40 1.88 17.89
C ALA A 14 -18.32 1.91 16.80
N LEU A 15 -17.46 2.94 16.86
CA LEU A 15 -16.31 3.05 15.97
C LEU A 15 -15.38 1.85 16.16
N LEU A 16 -15.11 1.11 15.08
CA LEU A 16 -14.19 -0.02 15.09
C LEU A 16 -12.76 0.50 14.89
N TYR A 17 -11.88 0.18 15.84
CA TYR A 17 -10.46 0.49 15.75
C TYR A 17 -9.69 -0.77 15.37
N SER A 18 -8.90 -0.70 14.29
CA SER A 18 -7.93 -1.75 13.96
C SER A 18 -6.68 -1.57 14.80
N MET A 19 -6.34 -2.58 15.59
CA MET A 19 -5.14 -2.60 16.43
C MET A 19 -4.07 -3.52 15.84
N PHE A 20 -2.80 -3.15 16.00
CA PHE A 20 -1.65 -3.98 15.66
C PHE A 20 -0.78 -4.22 16.91
N ARG A 21 0.06 -5.24 16.87
CA ARG A 21 1.01 -5.52 17.97
C ARG A 21 2.24 -4.65 17.80
N GLU A 22 2.64 -3.95 18.86
CA GLU A 22 3.83 -3.07 18.87
C GLU A 22 5.11 -3.82 18.51
N GLU A 23 5.31 -5.00 19.10
CA GLU A 23 6.43 -5.90 18.88
C GLU A 23 6.03 -7.11 18.02
N ALA A 24 5.36 -6.83 16.89
CA ALA A 24 5.07 -7.86 15.89
C ALA A 24 6.36 -8.33 15.19
N PRO A 25 6.50 -9.64 14.89
CA PRO A 25 7.55 -10.09 13.98
C PRO A 25 7.37 -9.42 12.61
N PRO A 26 8.45 -8.91 11.98
CA PRO A 26 8.37 -8.28 10.67
C PRO A 26 7.78 -9.21 9.60
N VAL A 27 7.07 -8.62 8.63
CA VAL A 27 6.46 -9.33 7.50
C VAL A 27 7.01 -8.78 6.19
N ALA A 28 7.01 -9.59 5.14
CA ALA A 28 7.46 -9.16 3.82
C ALA A 28 6.65 -7.94 3.32
N CYS A 29 7.36 -6.93 2.80
CA CYS A 29 6.74 -5.73 2.27
C CYS A 29 6.00 -6.01 0.93
N PRO A 30 4.90 -5.30 0.65
CA PRO A 30 4.09 -5.54 -0.54
C PRO A 30 4.68 -4.97 -1.83
N PHE A 31 5.61 -4.01 -1.71
CA PHE A 31 6.35 -3.44 -2.83
C PHE A 31 7.74 -4.04 -2.85
N ARG A 32 8.23 -4.45 -4.02
CA ARG A 32 9.61 -4.92 -4.19
C ARG A 32 10.35 -3.99 -5.13
N GLY A 33 11.42 -3.40 -4.61
CA GLY A 33 12.33 -2.54 -5.35
C GLY A 33 13.25 -3.32 -6.30
N PRO A 34 14.01 -2.63 -7.13
CA PRO A 34 14.08 -1.17 -7.23
C PRO A 34 12.86 -0.58 -7.95
N MET A 35 12.29 0.49 -7.40
CA MET A 35 11.22 1.28 -8.03
C MET A 35 11.53 2.76 -7.93
N THR A 36 11.06 3.53 -8.91
CA THR A 36 11.07 4.99 -8.82
C THR A 36 9.74 5.46 -8.24
N PHE A 37 9.74 6.58 -7.52
CA PHE A 37 8.50 7.15 -7.03
C PHE A 37 8.50 8.68 -7.10
N SER A 38 7.28 9.21 -7.22
CA SER A 38 6.97 10.63 -7.00
C SER A 38 6.13 10.74 -5.73
N TYR A 39 6.23 11.88 -5.05
CA TYR A 39 5.53 12.09 -3.78
C TYR A 39 4.93 13.49 -3.70
N ASN A 40 3.89 13.64 -2.88
CA ASN A 40 3.24 14.91 -2.58
C ASN A 40 3.02 15.01 -1.07
N ARG A 41 3.35 16.16 -0.50
CA ARG A 41 3.20 16.49 0.93
C ARG A 41 2.24 17.67 1.18
N GLY A 42 1.38 17.98 0.22
CA GLY A 42 0.42 19.09 0.28
C GLY A 42 0.85 20.37 -0.44
N HIS A 43 2.09 20.44 -0.96
CA HIS A 43 2.63 21.61 -1.66
C HIS A 43 2.82 21.41 -3.17
N GLY A 44 2.32 20.28 -3.70
CA GLY A 44 2.50 19.87 -5.09
C GLY A 44 3.26 18.56 -5.20
N THR A 45 3.18 17.93 -6.37
CA THR A 45 3.82 16.64 -6.62
C THR A 45 5.28 16.83 -7.02
N CYS A 46 6.20 16.31 -6.21
CA CYS A 46 7.61 16.23 -6.53
C CYS A 46 7.88 14.97 -7.37
N SER A 47 8.20 15.17 -8.65
CA SER A 47 8.48 14.11 -9.61
C SER A 47 9.81 14.25 -10.36
N ASN A 48 10.51 15.37 -10.23
CA ASN A 48 11.79 15.61 -10.90
C ASN A 48 12.78 16.36 -9.98
N PRO A 49 13.91 15.73 -9.61
CA PRO A 49 14.33 14.38 -9.99
C PRO A 49 13.47 13.27 -9.33
N PRO A 50 13.37 12.07 -9.94
CA PRO A 50 12.61 10.97 -9.36
C PRO A 50 13.26 10.44 -8.08
N SER A 51 12.44 10.14 -7.08
CA SER A 51 12.88 9.46 -5.85
C SER A 51 12.95 7.94 -6.08
N ASN A 52 13.68 7.22 -5.24
CA ASN A 52 13.89 5.78 -5.42
C ASN A 52 13.56 5.00 -4.15
N VAL A 53 12.93 3.84 -4.31
CA VAL A 53 12.70 2.88 -3.23
C VAL A 53 13.34 1.54 -3.56
N ASP A 54 14.16 1.07 -2.64
CA ASP A 54 14.91 -0.18 -2.75
C ASP A 54 14.43 -1.16 -1.68
N THR A 55 14.44 -2.46 -2.00
CA THR A 55 14.30 -3.49 -0.97
C THR A 55 15.65 -3.76 -0.35
N CYS A 56 15.72 -3.75 0.99
CA CYS A 56 16.94 -4.07 1.72
C CYS A 56 17.30 -5.56 1.57
N THR A 57 18.39 -6.01 2.18
CA THR A 57 18.75 -7.45 2.23
C THR A 57 17.62 -8.31 2.80
N ASP A 58 16.84 -7.74 3.72
CA ASP A 58 15.62 -8.33 4.27
C ASP A 58 14.40 -7.81 3.49
N ASP A 59 13.51 -8.71 3.05
CA ASP A 59 12.32 -8.35 2.28
C ASP A 59 11.19 -7.74 3.13
N SER A 60 11.35 -7.72 4.45
CA SER A 60 10.54 -6.96 5.39
C SER A 60 10.96 -5.48 5.49
N ARG A 61 12.04 -5.05 4.82
CA ARG A 61 12.56 -3.69 4.90
C ARG A 61 12.65 -3.00 3.54
N LEU A 62 12.23 -1.74 3.51
CA LEU A 62 12.29 -0.86 2.36
C LEU A 62 13.08 0.40 2.69
N LEU A 63 13.87 0.87 1.74
CA LEU A 63 14.66 2.08 1.85
C LEU A 63 14.12 3.13 0.89
N PHE A 64 13.45 4.15 1.42
CA PHE A 64 12.94 5.28 0.65
C PHE A 64 14.01 6.38 0.58
N LYS A 65 14.46 6.70 -0.63
CA LYS A 65 15.42 7.77 -0.92
C LYS A 65 14.69 8.92 -1.60
N TYR A 66 14.24 9.88 -0.81
CA TYR A 66 13.58 11.09 -1.28
C TYR A 66 14.58 12.05 -1.91
N GLN A 67 14.15 12.70 -2.98
CA GLN A 67 14.84 13.83 -3.57
C GLN A 67 14.03 15.10 -3.39
N ALA A 68 14.69 16.23 -3.12
CA ALA A 68 14.09 17.55 -3.19
C ALA A 68 13.89 17.96 -4.66
N CYS A 69 12.72 18.51 -4.99
CA CYS A 69 12.42 19.08 -6.29
C CYS A 69 12.63 20.60 -6.24
N PRO A 70 13.32 21.21 -7.22
CA PRO A 70 13.57 22.65 -7.21
C PRO A 70 12.27 23.49 -7.27
N ASP A 71 11.22 22.96 -7.92
CA ASP A 71 9.97 23.67 -8.17
C ASP A 71 8.88 23.41 -7.11
N VAL A 72 9.13 22.55 -6.12
CA VAL A 72 8.14 22.17 -5.10
C VAL A 72 8.61 22.65 -3.72
N PRO A 73 7.95 23.69 -3.16
CA PRO A 73 8.24 24.16 -1.81
C PRO A 73 8.07 23.03 -0.78
N ALA A 74 8.92 23.02 0.25
CA ALA A 74 8.93 21.99 1.30
C ALA A 74 9.22 20.56 0.82
N SER A 75 9.66 20.38 -0.42
CA SER A 75 10.31 19.13 -0.83
C SER A 75 11.69 19.03 -0.17
N GLU A 76 12.08 17.83 0.24
CA GLU A 76 13.33 17.60 0.96
C GLU A 76 14.02 16.33 0.48
N SER A 77 15.35 16.32 0.55
CA SER A 77 16.14 15.11 0.33
C SER A 77 16.35 14.42 1.67
N ALA A 78 15.81 13.21 1.80
CA ALA A 78 15.87 12.42 3.02
C ALA A 78 15.93 10.93 2.68
N VAL A 79 16.45 10.14 3.62
CA VAL A 79 16.43 8.68 3.53
C VAL A 79 15.65 8.15 4.72
N GLU A 80 14.60 7.39 4.44
CA GLU A 80 13.72 6.78 5.45
C GLU A 80 13.75 5.27 5.26
N GLU A 81 14.09 4.52 6.31
CA GLU A 81 14.00 3.05 6.30
C GLU A 81 12.66 2.64 6.93
N LEU A 82 11.90 1.81 6.22
CA LEU A 82 10.60 1.29 6.66
C LEU A 82 10.71 -0.21 6.89
N GLU A 83 10.33 -0.67 8.08
CA GLU A 83 10.16 -2.08 8.41
C GLU A 83 8.67 -2.44 8.42
N CYS A 84 8.25 -3.39 7.60
CA CYS A 84 6.86 -3.80 7.46
C CYS A 84 6.46 -4.76 8.59
N LEU A 85 5.35 -4.47 9.27
CA LEU A 85 4.91 -5.24 10.46
C LEU A 85 3.62 -6.01 10.25
N ALA A 86 2.68 -5.46 9.47
CA ALA A 86 1.42 -6.14 9.19
C ALA A 86 0.85 -5.65 7.86
N THR A 87 0.21 -6.56 7.12
CA THR A 87 -0.56 -6.21 5.94
C THR A 87 -1.94 -6.85 6.00
N TRP A 88 -2.96 -6.14 5.52
CA TRP A 88 -4.30 -6.67 5.38
C TRP A 88 -4.99 -6.06 4.17
N LYS A 89 -6.12 -6.65 3.78
CA LYS A 89 -6.92 -6.20 2.65
C LYS A 89 -8.36 -5.99 3.11
N GLU A 90 -8.93 -4.87 2.70
CA GLU A 90 -10.33 -4.54 2.94
C GLU A 90 -10.92 -3.94 1.67
N GLY A 91 -11.93 -4.62 1.09
CA GLY A 91 -12.48 -4.25 -0.22
C GLY A 91 -11.42 -4.30 -1.33
N SER A 92 -11.27 -3.20 -2.07
CA SER A 92 -10.24 -3.02 -3.11
C SER A 92 -8.91 -2.49 -2.56
N SER A 93 -8.92 -1.94 -1.35
CA SER A 93 -7.76 -1.31 -0.72
C SER A 93 -6.93 -2.34 0.02
N ARG A 94 -5.61 -2.12 0.02
CA ARG A 94 -4.66 -2.89 0.82
C ARG A 94 -3.99 -1.96 1.80
N TYR A 95 -3.72 -2.47 2.99
CA TYR A 95 -3.16 -1.71 4.08
C TYR A 95 -1.87 -2.35 4.54
N LEU A 96 -0.96 -1.52 5.01
CA LEU A 96 0.33 -1.87 5.56
C LEU A 96 0.56 -1.00 6.79
N VAL A 97 0.98 -1.60 7.89
CA VAL A 97 1.59 -0.88 9.01
C VAL A 97 3.06 -1.13 8.97
N GLY A 98 3.84 -0.06 9.07
CA GLY A 98 5.29 -0.15 9.13
C GLY A 98 5.89 0.80 10.16
N ARG A 99 7.12 0.46 10.52
CA ARG A 99 7.95 1.14 11.50
C ARG A 99 9.05 1.91 10.76
N LEU A 100 9.04 3.22 10.87
CA LEU A 100 10.06 4.11 10.31
C LEU A 100 11.27 4.18 11.22
N HIS A 101 12.43 3.77 10.70
CA HIS A 101 13.73 3.97 11.34
C HIS A 101 14.30 5.31 10.88
N HIS A 102 14.31 6.28 11.80
CA HIS A 102 14.98 7.57 11.62
C HIS A 102 15.65 7.97 12.93
N GLY A 103 16.82 8.62 12.85
CA GLY A 103 17.63 8.98 14.03
C GLY A 103 16.95 9.94 15.02
N HIS A 104 15.81 10.53 14.63
CA HIS A 104 15.04 11.49 15.43
C HIS A 104 13.71 10.92 16.00
N ALA A 105 13.43 9.62 15.82
CA ALA A 105 12.20 8.98 16.29
C ALA A 105 12.23 8.75 17.81
N SER A 106 11.79 9.73 18.60
CA SER A 106 11.78 9.63 20.06
C SER A 106 10.52 8.96 20.63
N SER A 107 9.43 8.97 19.87
CA SER A 107 8.11 8.48 20.30
C SER A 107 7.56 7.37 19.39
N ASN A 108 6.58 6.62 19.89
CA ASN A 108 5.84 5.68 19.07
C ASN A 108 4.95 6.40 18.04
N GLU A 109 4.44 7.61 18.34
CA GLU A 109 3.69 8.39 17.37
C GLU A 109 4.52 8.76 16.15
N ASP A 110 5.83 8.95 16.28
CA ASP A 110 6.72 9.27 15.15
C ASP A 110 7.15 8.02 14.38
N ARG A 111 7.33 6.90 15.10
CA ARG A 111 7.92 5.69 14.55
C ARG A 111 6.94 4.86 13.72
N TYR A 112 5.66 4.82 14.08
CA TYR A 112 4.68 3.99 13.36
C TYR A 112 3.92 4.79 12.32
N ARG A 113 3.72 4.19 11.14
CA ARG A 113 2.91 4.77 10.07
C ARG A 113 2.05 3.71 9.40
N CYS A 114 0.84 4.11 9.05
CA CYS A 114 -0.05 3.31 8.24
C CYS A 114 0.07 3.75 6.78
N PHE A 115 -0.10 2.78 5.90
CA PHE A 115 -0.07 2.96 4.46
C PHE A 115 -1.29 2.27 3.87
N VAL A 116 -1.97 2.94 2.95
CA VAL A 116 -3.01 2.33 2.10
C VAL A 116 -2.53 2.38 0.66
N TYR A 117 -2.74 1.29 -0.08
CA TYR A 117 -2.23 1.19 -1.44
C TYR A 117 -3.14 0.38 -2.36
N GLU A 118 -3.03 0.70 -3.64
CA GLU A 118 -3.65 -0.02 -4.75
C GLU A 118 -2.61 -0.30 -5.85
N LYS A 119 -2.78 -1.43 -6.54
CA LYS A 119 -1.99 -1.76 -7.73
C LYS A 119 -2.72 -1.24 -8.96
N ALA A 120 -2.26 -0.13 -9.51
CA ALA A 120 -2.72 0.41 -10.79
C ALA A 120 -2.12 -0.44 -11.93
N GLY A 121 -2.85 -1.47 -12.36
CA GLY A 121 -2.38 -2.38 -13.41
C GLY A 121 -3.16 -3.69 -13.54
N GLN A 122 -3.96 -4.08 -12.54
CA GLN A 122 -4.97 -5.12 -12.71
C GLN A 122 -6.29 -4.47 -13.10
N GLN A 123 -6.40 -4.04 -14.36
CA GLN A 123 -7.71 -3.95 -14.99
C GLN A 123 -8.28 -5.37 -14.98
N THR A 124 -9.09 -5.67 -13.97
CA THR A 124 -10.07 -6.73 -14.05
C THR A 124 -11.03 -6.32 -15.16
N VAL A 125 -10.79 -6.81 -16.37
CA VAL A 125 -11.80 -6.83 -17.43
C VAL A 125 -12.88 -7.80 -16.97
N GLN A 126 -13.76 -7.35 -16.08
CA GLN A 126 -14.98 -8.03 -15.72
C GLN A 126 -16.04 -6.99 -15.39
N SER A 127 -16.74 -6.54 -16.43
CA SER A 127 -18.22 -6.47 -16.46
C SER A 127 -18.67 -5.77 -17.73
N ASN A 128 -19.13 -6.54 -18.71
CA ASN A 128 -20.14 -6.13 -19.68
C ASN A 128 -20.91 -7.39 -20.07
N LEU A 129 -21.74 -7.88 -19.15
CA LEU A 129 -22.77 -8.87 -19.43
C LEU A 129 -24.01 -8.15 -19.97
N ASN A 130 -23.97 -7.78 -21.25
CA ASN A 130 -25.20 -7.59 -22.01
C ASN A 130 -25.49 -8.89 -22.74
N ARG A 131 -26.39 -9.67 -22.14
CA ARG A 131 -26.83 -11.00 -22.53
C ARG A 131 -28.01 -10.87 -23.49
N ALA A 132 -27.80 -11.05 -24.79
CA ALA A 132 -28.84 -11.40 -25.75
C ALA A 132 -28.24 -11.89 -27.08
N ALA A 133 -28.16 -13.21 -27.28
CA ALA A 133 -28.42 -13.88 -28.57
C ALA A 133 -28.25 -15.40 -28.46
N MET A 134 -29.25 -16.10 -28.98
CA MET A 134 -29.43 -17.55 -29.11
C MET A 134 -28.34 -18.25 -29.95
N GLY A 135 -28.09 -19.54 -29.68
CA GLY A 135 -27.71 -20.50 -30.74
C GLY A 135 -26.64 -21.55 -30.42
N MET A 136 -27.08 -22.79 -30.17
CA MET A 136 -26.53 -24.09 -30.61
C MET A 136 -25.05 -24.47 -30.37
N GLY A 137 -24.85 -25.61 -29.67
CA GLY A 137 -24.02 -26.71 -30.20
C GLY A 137 -22.70 -27.07 -29.48
N THR A 138 -22.67 -28.32 -28.98
CA THR A 138 -21.57 -29.31 -28.96
C THR A 138 -20.42 -29.23 -27.93
N MET A 139 -20.49 -30.20 -26.99
CA MET A 139 -19.48 -31.19 -26.54
C MET A 139 -18.10 -30.76 -26.00
N ASP A 140 -17.95 -31.03 -24.70
CA ASP A 140 -16.83 -31.70 -23.99
C ASP A 140 -15.40 -31.16 -24.10
N HIS A 141 -14.93 -30.50 -23.04
CA HIS A 141 -13.78 -30.97 -22.26
C HIS A 141 -13.62 -30.19 -20.95
N GLU A 142 -13.68 -30.92 -19.84
CA GLU A 142 -13.29 -30.46 -18.52
C GLU A 142 -11.76 -30.50 -18.44
N VAL A 143 -11.11 -29.33 -18.38
CA VAL A 143 -9.69 -29.23 -18.01
C VAL A 143 -9.55 -28.13 -16.97
N ALA A 144 -9.59 -28.55 -15.71
CA ALA A 144 -9.06 -27.76 -14.61
C ALA A 144 -7.53 -27.70 -14.74
N LEU A 145 -6.97 -26.50 -14.92
CA LEU A 145 -5.52 -26.24 -14.82
C LEU A 145 -5.27 -24.87 -14.16
N PRO A 146 -4.10 -24.68 -13.52
CA PRO A 146 -3.98 -24.06 -12.22
C PRO A 146 -3.78 -22.53 -12.24
N ALA A 147 -4.18 -21.89 -11.14
CA ALA A 147 -3.75 -20.55 -10.78
C ALA A 147 -2.23 -20.55 -10.53
N GLY A 148 -1.46 -20.13 -11.52
CA GLY A 148 0.00 -20.07 -11.42
C GLY A 148 0.72 -19.84 -12.75
N GLY A 149 0.23 -18.92 -13.57
CA GLY A 149 0.99 -18.46 -14.75
C GLY A 149 1.99 -17.36 -14.35
N PRO A 150 3.20 -17.30 -14.95
CA PRO A 150 4.09 -16.16 -14.79
C PRO A 150 3.38 -14.90 -15.29
N VAL A 151 3.37 -13.87 -14.45
CA VAL A 151 2.86 -12.54 -14.82
C VAL A 151 3.63 -12.08 -16.06
N PRO A 152 2.96 -11.61 -17.13
CA PRO A 152 3.66 -11.11 -18.32
C PRO A 152 4.60 -9.97 -17.92
N GLU A 153 5.88 -10.24 -18.08
CA GLU A 153 7.00 -9.33 -17.90
C GLU A 153 6.85 -8.20 -18.92
N GLY A 154 6.39 -7.03 -18.48
CA GLY A 154 6.12 -5.88 -19.37
C GLY A 154 4.91 -5.03 -19.01
N THR A 155 4.07 -5.43 -18.04
CA THR A 155 3.11 -4.47 -17.46
C THR A 155 3.85 -3.60 -16.45
N ALA A 156 3.94 -2.29 -16.71
CA ALA A 156 4.49 -1.33 -15.75
C ALA A 156 3.72 -1.46 -14.43
N GLU A 157 4.35 -2.03 -13.41
CA GLU A 157 3.71 -2.15 -12.10
C GLU A 157 3.68 -0.77 -11.45
N VAL A 158 2.49 -0.20 -11.36
CA VAL A 158 2.28 1.08 -10.69
C VAL A 158 1.55 0.84 -9.39
N TYR A 159 2.08 1.38 -8.29
CA TYR A 159 1.41 1.40 -7.00
C TYR A 159 1.10 2.84 -6.62
N ARG A 160 -0.15 3.11 -6.28
CA ARG A 160 -0.54 4.35 -5.63
C ARG A 160 -0.62 4.06 -4.15
N VAL A 161 0.01 4.90 -3.35
CA VAL A 161 0.15 4.69 -1.91
C VAL A 161 -0.11 6.01 -1.21
N ALA A 162 -0.84 5.96 -0.11
CA ALA A 162 -0.98 7.07 0.83
C ALA A 162 -0.45 6.64 2.19
N GLN A 163 0.17 7.57 2.91
CA GLN A 163 0.76 7.41 4.23
C GLN A 163 0.05 8.30 5.24
N SER A 164 -0.15 7.80 6.46
CA SER A 164 -0.72 8.56 7.58
C SER A 164 0.22 9.66 8.06
N GLY A 165 -0.35 10.67 8.74
CA GLY A 165 0.44 11.70 9.42
C GLY A 165 0.96 11.26 10.80
N ASP A 166 0.32 10.26 11.40
CA ASP A 166 0.59 9.77 12.75
C ASP A 166 0.60 8.23 12.79
N ALA A 167 0.73 7.65 13.98
CA ALA A 167 0.68 6.21 14.20
C ALA A 167 -0.72 5.60 14.03
N THR A 168 -1.73 6.41 13.72
CA THR A 168 -3.10 5.96 13.51
C THR A 168 -3.38 5.78 12.02
N CYS A 169 -4.18 4.78 11.67
CA CYS A 169 -4.64 4.60 10.30
C CYS A 169 -5.88 5.47 9.99
N ASN A 170 -6.20 6.44 10.86
CA ASN A 170 -7.39 7.27 10.70
C ASN A 170 -7.25 8.18 9.47
N GLY A 171 -8.32 8.29 8.68
CA GLY A 171 -8.33 9.14 7.48
C GLY A 171 -7.68 8.54 6.23
N LEU A 172 -7.07 7.34 6.32
CA LEU A 172 -6.56 6.60 5.16
C LEU A 172 -7.63 5.72 4.53
N PHE A 173 -8.64 6.33 3.91
CA PHE A 173 -9.69 5.57 3.21
C PHE A 173 -9.29 5.21 1.78
N SER A 174 -8.42 6.01 1.17
CA SER A 174 -7.97 5.82 -0.20
C SER A 174 -6.48 6.16 -0.36
N PRO A 175 -5.83 5.63 -1.42
CA PRO A 175 -4.45 5.99 -1.78
C PRO A 175 -4.23 7.46 -2.17
N MET A 176 -5.25 8.32 -2.07
CA MET A 176 -5.21 9.74 -2.43
C MET A 176 -5.39 10.69 -1.24
N GLU A 177 -5.76 10.19 -0.07
CA GLU A 177 -6.20 11.01 1.08
C GLU A 177 -5.23 10.99 2.28
N GLY A 178 -3.99 10.53 2.09
CA GLY A 178 -2.97 10.52 3.15
C GLY A 178 -2.28 11.88 3.36
N SER A 179 -1.56 11.99 4.48
CA SER A 179 -0.64 13.11 4.77
C SER A 179 0.46 13.22 3.71
N ARG A 180 0.93 12.06 3.23
CA ARG A 180 1.80 11.97 2.06
C ARG A 180 1.18 11.00 1.08
N THR A 181 1.13 11.37 -0.20
CA THR A 181 0.75 10.47 -1.27
C THR A 181 1.93 10.22 -2.18
N MET A 182 2.04 9.02 -2.70
CA MET A 182 3.16 8.60 -3.55
C MET A 182 2.68 7.68 -4.66
N THR A 183 3.35 7.78 -5.80
CA THR A 183 3.14 6.88 -6.94
C THR A 183 4.45 6.19 -7.24
N LEU A 184 4.52 4.90 -6.92
CA LEU A 184 5.66 4.03 -7.21
C LEU A 184 5.47 3.42 -8.59
N ARG A 185 6.54 3.35 -9.35
CA ARG A 185 6.59 2.77 -10.68
C ARG A 185 7.78 1.83 -10.75
N LYS A 186 7.50 0.57 -11.05
CA LYS A 186 8.50 -0.40 -11.46
C LYS A 186 8.86 -0.12 -12.91
N GLY A 187 10.05 0.42 -13.14
CA GLY A 187 10.64 0.53 -14.47
C GLY A 187 11.55 -0.66 -14.74
N GLU A 188 11.77 -0.99 -16.01
CA GLU A 188 12.95 -1.76 -16.40
C GLU A 188 14.17 -0.95 -15.94
N SER A 189 14.92 -1.49 -14.97
CA SER A 189 16.27 -1.01 -14.71
C SER A 189 17.05 -1.13 -16.01
N ARG A 190 17.40 -0.01 -16.63
CA ARG A 190 18.28 0.01 -17.81
C ARG A 190 19.69 -0.41 -17.43
#